data_AF-A0A7S4ICA3-F1
#
_entry.id   AF-A0A7S4ICA3-F1
#
_cell.length_a   1.000
_cell.length_b   1.000
_cell.length_c   1.000
_cell.angle_alpha   90.00
_cell.angle_beta   90.00
_cell.angle_gamma   90.00
#
_symmetry.space_group_name_H-M   'P 1'
#
loop_
_entity.id
_entity.type
_entity.pdbx_description
1 polymer ?
#
loop_
_entity_poly.entity_id
_entity_poly.type
_entity_poly.pdbx_seq_one_letter_code
_entity_poly.pdbx_strand_id
1 'polypeptide(L)'
;VRRTVVQTLLAARETLENNGDYYRPFQLFGYDFLIDADLRVWLCEINASPAVADALLPGFCRALIRECVDPICAPNAAFVRLAEYEADGRAAHDRGEHFETLFKNSKIEESR
;
A
#
# COMPACT_ATOMS: atom_id res chain seq x y z
N VAL A 1 -3.56 -4.00 -16.01
CA VAL A 1 -2.82 -3.90 -14.73
C VAL A 1 -3.72 -4.14 -13.52
N ARG A 2 -4.56 -3.19 -13.06
CA ARG A 2 -5.36 -3.34 -11.82
C ARG A 2 -6.13 -4.65 -11.70
N ARG A 3 -6.86 -5.05 -12.75
CA ARG A 3 -7.61 -6.31 -12.77
C ARG A 3 -6.72 -7.51 -12.44
N THR A 4 -5.54 -7.60 -13.07
CA THR A 4 -4.59 -8.69 -12.85
C THR A 4 -4.10 -8.72 -11.40
N VAL A 5 -3.70 -7.57 -10.85
CA VAL A 5 -3.26 -7.45 -9.44
C VAL A 5 -4.33 -7.92 -8.47
N VAL A 6 -5.59 -7.51 -8.68
CA VAL A 6 -6.70 -7.94 -7.81
C VAL A 6 -6.93 -9.45 -7.91
N GLN A 7 -6.92 -9.99 -9.13
CA GLN A 7 -7.17 -11.43 -9.34
C GLN A 7 -6.06 -12.30 -8.74
N THR A 8 -4.79 -11.90 -8.84
CA THR A 8 -3.68 -12.64 -8.23
C THR A 8 -3.75 -12.64 -6.71
N LEU A 9 -4.07 -11.49 -6.09
CA LEU A 9 -4.25 -11.41 -4.64
C LEU A 9 -5.46 -12.21 -4.15
N LEU A 10 -6.59 -12.17 -4.87
CA LEU A 10 -7.78 -12.97 -4.54
C LEU A 10 -7.51 -14.47 -4.67
N ALA A 11 -6.77 -14.90 -5.69
CA ALA A 11 -6.40 -16.29 -5.89
C ALA A 11 -5.51 -16.82 -4.75
N ALA A 12 -4.67 -15.97 -4.15
CA ALA A 12 -3.80 -16.33 -3.03
C ALA A 12 -4.41 -16.06 -1.65
N ARG A 13 -5.65 -15.56 -1.58
CA ARG A 13 -6.28 -15.08 -0.33
C ARG A 13 -6.23 -16.12 0.78
N GLU A 14 -6.61 -17.36 0.52
CA GLU A 14 -6.65 -18.41 1.55
C GLU A 14 -5.28 -18.71 2.19
N THR A 15 -4.19 -18.38 1.48
CA THR A 15 -2.82 -18.54 1.99
C THR A 15 -2.30 -17.28 2.67
N LEU A 16 -2.73 -16.09 2.23
CA LEU A 16 -2.21 -14.80 2.69
C LEU A 16 -3.07 -14.13 3.78
N GLU A 17 -4.35 -14.51 3.88
CA GLU A 17 -5.29 -13.89 4.80
C GLU A 17 -4.88 -14.14 6.25
N ASN A 18 -4.92 -13.08 7.04
CA ASN A 18 -4.59 -13.11 8.46
C ASN A 18 -5.78 -12.59 9.27
N ASN A 19 -6.15 -13.33 10.32
CA ASN A 19 -7.31 -13.03 11.14
C ASN A 19 -7.13 -11.79 12.03
N GLY A 20 -5.92 -11.23 12.12
CA GLY A 20 -5.62 -9.95 12.76
C GLY A 20 -5.51 -9.99 14.29
N ASP A 21 -5.67 -11.16 14.91
CA ASP A 21 -5.82 -11.29 16.36
C ASP A 21 -4.52 -11.05 17.16
N TYR A 22 -3.36 -11.43 16.60
CA TYR A 22 -2.05 -11.34 17.28
C TYR A 22 -1.01 -10.50 16.54
N TYR A 23 -1.07 -10.47 15.21
CA TYR A 23 -0.18 -9.68 14.36
C TYR A 23 -0.96 -9.16 13.15
N ARG A 24 -0.63 -7.97 12.65
CA ARG A 24 -1.28 -7.38 11.48
C ARG A 24 -0.22 -7.10 10.41
N PRO A 25 0.05 -8.06 9.52
CA PRO A 25 1.10 -7.91 8.52
C PRO A 25 0.64 -6.96 7.40
N PHE A 26 1.58 -6.27 6.79
CA PHE A 26 1.43 -5.71 5.46
C PHE A 26 2.63 -6.14 4.61
N GLN A 27 2.43 -6.27 3.30
CA GLN A 27 3.48 -6.68 2.36
C GLN A 27 3.44 -5.79 1.13
N LEU A 28 4.61 -5.30 0.73
CA LEU A 28 4.79 -4.62 -0.55
C LEU A 28 5.16 -5.65 -1.62
N PHE A 29 4.48 -5.59 -2.76
CA PHE A 29 4.77 -6.42 -3.93
C PHE A 29 5.09 -5.55 -5.15
N GLY A 30 6.12 -5.93 -5.90
CA GLY A 30 6.39 -5.38 -7.23
C GLY A 30 5.76 -6.26 -8.29
N TYR A 31 5.03 -5.67 -9.23
CA TYR A 31 4.43 -6.42 -10.34
C TYR A 31 5.10 -5.99 -11.64
N ASP A 32 5.69 -6.96 -12.33
CA ASP A 32 6.32 -6.72 -13.62
C ASP A 32 5.38 -7.15 -14.75
N PHE A 33 5.14 -6.21 -15.67
CA PHE A 33 4.25 -6.43 -16.80
C PHE A 33 4.98 -6.20 -18.12
N LEU A 34 4.67 -7.04 -19.10
CA LEU A 34 5.03 -6.83 -20.49
C LEU A 34 3.79 -6.38 -21.28
N ILE A 35 3.96 -5.38 -22.14
CA ILE A 35 2.91 -4.94 -23.06
C ILE A 35 3.31 -5.37 -24.47
N ASP A 36 2.43 -6.12 -25.15
CA ASP A 36 2.68 -6.58 -26.51
C ASP A 36 2.29 -5.53 -27.58
N ALA A 37 2.53 -5.87 -28.85
CA ALA A 37 2.25 -4.98 -29.99
C ALA A 37 0.75 -4.66 -30.18
N ASP A 38 -0.14 -5.50 -29.62
CA ASP A 38 -1.59 -5.31 -29.64
C ASP A 38 -2.10 -4.64 -28.34
N LEU A 39 -1.20 -4.08 -27.53
CA LEU A 39 -1.47 -3.45 -26.25
C LEU A 39 -2.09 -4.39 -25.20
N ARG A 40 -1.88 -5.71 -25.32
CA ARG A 40 -2.25 -6.64 -24.25
C ARG A 40 -1.20 -6.63 -23.16
N VAL A 41 -1.67 -6.69 -21.91
CA VAL A 41 -0.85 -6.66 -20.71
C VAL A 41 -0.65 -8.09 -20.20
N TRP A 42 0.60 -8.51 -20.10
CA TRP A 42 1.02 -9.83 -19.63
C TRP A 42 1.74 -9.69 -18.29
N LEU A 43 1.33 -10.48 -17.29
CA LEU A 43 2.05 -10.55 -16.02
C LEU A 43 3.30 -11.42 -16.20
N CYS A 44 4.48 -10.88 -15.87
CA CYS A 44 5.74 -11.61 -15.93
C CYS A 44 6.03 -12.29 -14.58
N GLU A 45 6.10 -11.49 -13.52
CA GLU A 45 6.38 -11.97 -12.17
C GLU A 45 5.81 -11.04 -11.09
N ILE A 46 5.79 -11.54 -9.85
CA ILE A 46 5.43 -10.80 -8.65
C ILE A 46 6.60 -10.91 -7.67
N ASN A 47 7.24 -9.78 -7.39
CA ASN A 47 8.39 -9.66 -6.53
C ASN A 47 7.97 -9.31 -5.09
N ALA A 48 8.33 -10.15 -4.12
CA ALA A 48 8.03 -9.92 -2.71
C ALA A 48 8.95 -8.87 -2.04
N SER A 49 10.08 -8.52 -2.66
CA SER A 49 11.00 -7.49 -2.17
C SER A 49 11.41 -6.58 -3.32
N PRO A 50 10.51 -5.71 -3.80
CA PRO A 50 10.80 -4.85 -4.93
C PRO A 50 11.72 -3.69 -4.52
N ALA A 51 12.59 -3.28 -5.44
CA ALA A 51 13.25 -2.00 -5.36
C ALA A 51 12.30 -0.87 -5.79
N VAL A 52 12.50 0.33 -5.25
CA VAL A 52 11.78 1.54 -5.67
C VAL A 52 12.79 2.51 -6.25
N ALA A 53 12.45 3.15 -7.37
CA ALA A 53 13.32 4.14 -8.00
C ALA A 53 13.60 5.32 -7.04
N ASP A 54 14.85 5.80 -6.99
CA ASP A 54 15.30 6.83 -6.06
C ASP A 54 14.44 8.10 -6.08
N ALA A 55 13.98 8.51 -7.25
CA ALA A 55 13.12 9.69 -7.42
C ALA A 55 11.74 9.53 -6.74
N LEU A 56 11.24 8.29 -6.63
CA LEU A 56 9.94 7.99 -6.05
C LEU A 56 10.03 7.58 -4.58
N LEU A 57 11.18 7.05 -4.16
CA LEU A 57 11.38 6.45 -2.84
C LEU A 57 10.93 7.35 -1.68
N PRO A 58 11.26 8.66 -1.62
CA PRO A 58 10.85 9.49 -0.49
C PRO A 58 9.33 9.64 -0.35
N GLY A 59 8.62 9.87 -1.46
CA GLY A 59 7.15 10.02 -1.46
C GLY A 59 6.48 8.68 -1.16
N PHE A 60 6.97 7.63 -1.80
CA PHE A 60 6.51 6.27 -1.60
C PHE A 60 6.60 5.82 -0.14
N CYS A 61 7.76 6.01 0.52
CA CYS A 61 7.96 5.63 1.92
C CYS A 61 7.03 6.41 2.86
N ARG A 62 6.83 7.71 2.63
CA ARG A 62 5.90 8.53 3.44
C ARG A 62 4.46 8.00 3.33
N ALA A 63 4.00 7.73 2.12
CA ALA A 63 2.66 7.19 1.90
C ALA A 63 2.52 5.78 2.51
N LEU A 64 3.56 4.94 2.43
CA LEU A 64 3.51 3.57 2.95
C LEU A 64 3.41 3.56 4.47
N ILE A 65 4.16 4.43 5.16
CA ILE A 65 4.06 4.60 6.61
C ILE A 65 2.66 5.06 7.00
N ARG A 66 2.12 6.08 6.32
CA ARG A 66 0.78 6.62 6.60
C ARG A 66 -0.34 5.58 6.44
N GLU A 67 -0.29 4.79 5.37
CA GLU A 67 -1.37 3.85 5.07
C GLU A 67 -1.23 2.53 5.83
N CYS A 68 0.00 2.04 6.04
CA CYS A 68 0.22 0.69 6.57
C CYS A 68 0.72 0.66 8.03
N VAL A 69 1.36 1.72 8.52
CA VAL A 69 1.99 1.74 9.85
C VAL A 69 1.20 2.60 10.83
N ASP A 70 0.87 3.85 10.48
CA ASP A 70 0.18 4.79 11.37
C ASP A 70 -1.14 4.27 11.95
N PRO A 71 -1.98 3.49 11.23
CA PRO A 71 -3.22 2.95 11.80
C PRO A 71 -3.00 1.96 12.95
N ILE A 72 -1.80 1.39 13.05
CA ILE A 72 -1.41 0.44 14.10
C ILE A 72 -0.50 1.13 15.13
N CYS A 73 0.38 2.02 14.68
CA CYS A 73 1.36 2.72 15.48
C CYS A 73 1.27 4.22 15.19
N ALA A 74 0.36 4.91 15.88
CA ALA A 74 0.11 6.33 15.65
C ALA A 74 1.39 7.17 15.83
N PRO A 75 1.61 8.18 14.98
CA PRO A 75 2.78 9.04 15.08
C PRO A 75 2.79 9.76 16.44
N ASN A 76 3.93 9.71 17.11
CA ASN A 76 4.08 10.28 18.45
C ASN A 76 4.36 11.78 18.36
N ALA A 77 3.48 12.59 18.97
CA ALA A 77 3.58 14.05 19.02
C ALA A 77 4.87 14.57 19.68
N ALA A 78 5.54 13.77 20.49
CA ALA A 78 6.84 14.11 21.08
C ALA A 78 7.97 14.15 20.04
N PHE A 79 7.82 13.44 18.91
CA PHE A 79 8.84 13.31 17.87
C PHE A 79 8.43 13.96 16.54
N VAL A 80 7.14 14.17 16.32
CA VAL A 80 6.61 14.69 15.05
C VAL A 80 5.62 15.83 15.32
N ARG A 81 5.73 16.93 14.57
CA ARG A 81 4.69 17.97 14.58
C ARG A 81 3.48 17.46 13.80
N LEU A 82 2.45 17.00 14.52
CA LEU A 82 1.26 16.38 13.93
C LEU A 82 0.59 17.25 12.87
N ALA A 83 0.43 18.55 13.10
CA ALA A 83 -0.20 19.45 12.14
C ALA A 83 0.55 19.52 10.79
N GLU A 84 1.88 19.53 10.83
CA GLU A 84 2.73 19.53 9.62
C GLU A 84 2.70 18.16 8.95
N TYR A 85 2.74 17.10 9.75
CA TYR A 85 2.66 15.73 9.27
C TYR A 85 1.34 15.46 8.52
N GLU A 86 0.22 15.91 9.06
CA GLU A 86 -1.09 15.80 8.41
C GLU A 86 -1.19 16.70 7.18
N ALA A 87 -0.62 17.91 7.22
CA ALA A 87 -0.62 18.83 6.08
C ALA A 87 0.17 18.25 4.90
N ASP A 88 1.33 17.64 5.16
CA ASP A 88 2.10 16.93 4.13
C ASP A 88 1.33 15.71 3.60
N GLY A 89 0.57 15.02 4.45
CA GLY A 89 -0.32 13.91 4.05
C GLY A 89 -1.39 14.35 3.06
N ARG A 90 -2.09 15.44 3.37
CA ARG A 90 -3.09 16.03 2.48
C ARG A 90 -2.46 16.47 1.15
N ALA A 91 -1.33 17.16 1.21
CA ALA A 91 -0.62 17.61 0.01
C ALA A 91 -0.14 16.42 -0.86
N ALA A 92 0.31 15.32 -0.27
CA ALA A 92 0.71 14.11 -0.98
C ALA A 92 -0.48 13.44 -1.68
N HIS A 93 -1.62 13.35 -1.00
CA HIS A 93 -2.87 12.88 -1.59
C HIS A 93 -3.28 13.72 -2.81
N ASP A 94 -3.20 15.05 -2.70
CA ASP A 94 -3.55 15.97 -3.80
C ASP A 94 -2.60 15.84 -5.00
N ARG A 95 -1.35 15.44 -4.78
CA ARG A 95 -0.39 15.10 -5.85
C ARG A 95 -0.62 13.71 -6.47
N GLY A 96 -1.57 12.93 -5.95
CA GLY A 96 -1.83 11.56 -6.39
C GLY A 96 -0.84 10.52 -5.83
N GLU A 97 -0.07 10.86 -4.80
CA GLU A 97 0.88 9.95 -4.12
C GLU A 97 0.17 9.03 -3.10
N HIS A 98 -1.02 8.53 -3.44
CA HIS A 98 -1.82 7.67 -2.55
C HIS A 98 -1.81 6.21 -3.02
N PHE A 99 -2.04 5.29 -2.09
CA PHE A 99 -2.22 3.88 -2.39
C PHE A 99 -3.70 3.53 -2.47
N GLU A 100 -4.08 2.72 -3.47
CA GLU A 100 -5.40 2.12 -3.49
C GLU A 100 -5.42 0.91 -2.55
N THR A 101 -6.21 0.99 -1.47
CA THR A 101 -6.47 -0.16 -0.59
C THR A 101 -7.52 -1.08 -1.23
N LEU A 102 -7.12 -2.27 -1.68
CA LEU A 102 -8.03 -3.24 -2.30
C LEU A 102 -8.96 -3.94 -1.29
N PHE A 103 -8.54 -4.02 -0.03
CA PHE A 103 -9.32 -4.57 1.07
C PHE A 103 -9.34 -3.58 2.22
N LYS A 104 -10.49 -2.93 2.43
CA LYS A 104 -10.74 -2.15 3.65
C LYS A 104 -11.35 -3.11 4.66
N ASN A 105 -10.64 -3.37 5.76
CA ASN A 105 -11.17 -4.19 6.82
C ASN A 105 -12.30 -3.40 7.51
N SER A 106 -13.56 -3.80 7.27
CA SER A 106 -14.77 -3.09 7.73
C SER A 106 -14.90 -2.96 9.25
N LYS A 107 -14.11 -3.73 10.01
CA LYS A 107 -14.08 -3.68 11.48
C LYS A 107 -13.42 -2.42 12.06
N ILE A 108 -12.78 -1.56 11.24
CA ILE A 108 -12.17 -0.31 11.73
C ILE A 108 -13.24 0.78 12.02
N GLU A 109 -14.45 0.67 11.47
CA GLU A 109 -15.53 1.65 11.71
C GLU A 109 -16.30 1.41 13.02
N GLU A 110 -16.28 0.20 13.60
CA GLU A 110 -17.05 -0.10 14.83
C GLU A 110 -16.33 0.32 16.12
N SER A 111 -15.15 0.93 16.04
CA SER A 111 -14.33 1.31 17.20
C SER A 111 -13.94 2.80 17.25
N ARG A 112 -14.61 3.67 16.47
CA ARG A 112 -14.42 5.13 16.53
C ARG A 112 -15.69 5.84 16.99
#